data_AF-A0A945PCY1-F1
#
_entry.id   AF-A0A945PCY1-F1
#
_cell.length_a   1.000
_cell.length_b   1.000
_cell.length_c   1.000
_cell.angle_alpha   90.00
_cell.angle_beta   90.00
_cell.angle_gamma   90.00
#
_symmetry.space_group_name_H-M   'P 1'
#
loop_
_entity.id
_entity.type
_entity.pdbx_description
1 polymer ?
#
loop_
_entity_poly.entity_id
_entity_poly.type
_entity_poly.pdbx_seq_one_letter_code
_entity_poly.pdbx_strand_id
1 'polypeptide(L)'
;MTQTEGCEHGAAPTRRDHRVSWAKLLARVFQYDVTVCPSCAGRMKIIAALTAPAAVEAFLNAVGLPSRAPPIAAAHLDRQLEFYEAA
;
A
#
# COMPACT_ATOMS: atom_id res chain seq x y z
N MET A 1 -49.66 -20.01 -0.29
CA MET A 1 -50.27 -18.75 -0.77
C MET A 1 -49.95 -17.72 0.30
N THR A 2 -49.06 -16.75 0.12
CA THR A 2 -48.70 -15.99 -1.07
C THR A 2 -47.23 -15.56 -1.00
N GLN A 3 -46.55 -15.65 -2.14
CA GLN A 3 -45.31 -14.94 -2.43
C GLN A 3 -45.57 -13.43 -2.40
N THR A 4 -44.64 -12.66 -1.85
CA THR A 4 -44.47 -11.22 -2.15
C THR A 4 -42.98 -10.98 -2.34
N GLU A 5 -42.58 -11.13 -3.59
CA GLU A 5 -41.75 -10.24 -4.41
C GLU A 5 -40.62 -9.45 -3.74
N GLY A 6 -39.46 -9.51 -4.40
CA GLY A 6 -38.22 -8.89 -3.96
C GLY A 6 -38.21 -7.37 -4.07
N CYS A 7 -37.25 -6.79 -3.36
CA CYS A 7 -36.68 -5.50 -3.69
C CYS A 7 -35.25 -5.75 -4.20
N GLU A 8 -35.14 -5.85 -5.51
CA GLU A 8 -33.88 -5.81 -6.24
C GLU A 8 -33.25 -4.44 -5.98
N HIS A 9 -32.20 -4.42 -5.16
CA HIS A 9 -31.42 -3.21 -4.94
C HIS A 9 -30.58 -2.96 -6.19
N GLY A 10 -31.19 -2.30 -7.17
CA GLY A 10 -30.50 -1.73 -8.32
C GLY A 10 -29.44 -0.76 -7.83
N ALA A 11 -28.21 -1.26 -7.65
CA ALA A 11 -27.04 -0.44 -7.42
C ALA A 11 -26.84 0.39 -8.69
N ALA A 12 -27.27 1.66 -8.65
CA ALA A 12 -26.98 2.63 -9.68
C ALA A 12 -25.46 2.61 -9.97
N PRO A 13 -25.04 2.66 -11.25
CA PRO A 13 -23.62 2.63 -11.57
C PRO A 13 -22.96 3.84 -10.95
N THR A 14 -22.17 3.62 -9.90
CA THR A 14 -21.39 4.66 -9.26
C THR A 14 -20.47 5.24 -10.34
N ARG A 15 -20.45 6.57 -10.47
CA ARG A 15 -19.47 7.30 -11.28
C ARG A 15 -18.13 6.60 -11.11
N ARG A 16 -17.58 6.02 -12.19
CA ARG A 16 -16.35 5.21 -12.14
C ARG A 16 -15.33 5.93 -11.28
N ASP A 17 -15.10 5.43 -10.07
CA ASP A 17 -14.16 6.04 -9.17
C ASP A 17 -12.79 5.70 -9.74
N HIS A 18 -12.23 6.61 -10.53
CA HIS A 18 -10.91 6.49 -11.12
C HIS A 18 -9.80 6.50 -10.04
N ARG A 19 -10.16 6.58 -8.75
CA ARG A 19 -9.24 6.52 -7.63
C ARG A 19 -8.81 5.08 -7.36
N VAL A 20 -7.68 4.72 -7.94
CA VAL A 20 -6.93 3.52 -7.56
C VAL A 20 -6.39 3.74 -6.13
N SER A 21 -6.59 2.77 -5.24
CA SER A 21 -6.04 2.86 -3.88
C SER A 21 -4.51 2.93 -3.91
N TRP A 22 -3.93 3.66 -2.96
CA TRP A 22 -2.47 3.76 -2.82
C TRP A 22 -1.78 2.38 -2.76
N ALA A 23 -2.37 1.43 -2.02
CA ALA A 23 -1.87 0.06 -1.95
C ALA A 23 -1.87 -0.65 -3.32
N LYS A 24 -2.91 -0.45 -4.13
CA LYS A 24 -3.00 -1.04 -5.48
C LYS A 24 -1.99 -0.41 -6.44
N LEU A 25 -1.64 0.86 -6.25
CA LEU A 25 -0.55 1.50 -7.01
C LEU A 25 0.81 0.92 -6.63
N LEU A 26 1.09 0.72 -5.33
CA LEU A 26 2.33 0.08 -4.88
C LEU A 26 2.48 -1.34 -5.46
N ALA A 27 1.41 -2.14 -5.40
CA ALA A 27 1.41 -3.48 -5.97
C ALA A 27 1.70 -3.47 -7.48
N ARG A 28 1.24 -2.44 -8.20
CA ARG A 28 1.48 -2.32 -9.63
C ARG A 28 2.91 -1.90 -9.98
N VAL A 29 3.47 -0.92 -9.26
CA VAL A 29 4.78 -0.33 -9.60
C VAL A 29 5.93 -1.14 -9.02
N PHE A 30 5.79 -1.57 -7.76
CA PHE A 30 6.85 -2.26 -7.02
C PHE A 30 6.62 -3.76 -6.90
N GLN A 31 5.55 -4.29 -7.49
CA GLN A 31 5.16 -5.70 -7.36
C GLN A 31 5.03 -6.15 -5.89
N TYR A 32 4.66 -5.22 -5.00
CA TYR A 32 4.55 -5.44 -3.55
C TYR A 32 3.17 -5.03 -3.02
N ASP A 33 2.39 -6.02 -2.56
CA ASP A 33 1.05 -5.79 -2.00
C ASP A 33 1.08 -5.68 -0.47
N VAL A 34 0.97 -4.44 0.02
CA VAL A 34 0.95 -4.10 1.45
C VAL A 34 -0.30 -4.57 2.20
N THR A 35 -1.30 -5.12 1.49
CA THR A 35 -2.54 -5.65 2.10
C THR A 35 -2.49 -7.14 2.39
N VAL A 36 -1.37 -7.81 2.09
CA VAL A 36 -1.15 -9.24 2.32
C VAL A 36 0.05 -9.44 3.24
N CYS A 37 -0.11 -10.26 4.28
CA CYS A 37 0.99 -10.59 5.18
C CYS A 37 2.02 -11.49 4.48
N PRO A 38 3.31 -11.12 4.45
CA PRO A 38 4.33 -11.93 3.79
C PRO A 38 4.58 -13.28 4.49
N SER A 39 4.24 -13.41 5.78
CA SER A 39 4.48 -14.63 6.55
C SER A 39 3.34 -15.64 6.49
N CYS A 40 2.08 -15.19 6.36
CA CYS A 40 0.90 -16.06 6.45
C CYS A 40 -0.15 -15.86 5.36
N ALA A 41 0.08 -14.94 4.41
CA ALA A 41 -0.86 -14.56 3.35
C ALA A 41 -2.24 -14.03 3.81
N GLY A 42 -2.40 -13.74 5.11
CA GLY A 42 -3.61 -13.14 5.65
C GLY A 42 -3.80 -11.69 5.19
N ARG A 43 -5.07 -11.22 5.18
CA ARG A 43 -5.40 -9.83 4.86
C ARG A 43 -4.95 -8.89 5.98
N MET A 44 -4.16 -7.87 5.62
CA MET A 44 -3.72 -6.78 6.48
C MET A 44 -4.52 -5.50 6.24
N LYS A 45 -4.51 -4.60 7.23
CA LYS A 45 -5.11 -3.27 7.14
C LYS A 45 -4.05 -2.22 7.49
N ILE A 46 -4.05 -1.11 6.75
CA ILE A 46 -3.25 0.07 7.10
C ILE A 46 -3.95 0.76 8.27
N ILE A 47 -3.25 0.88 9.41
CA ILE A 47 -3.81 1.43 10.65
C ILE A 47 -3.46 2.90 10.89
N ALA A 48 -2.33 3.37 10.36
CA ALA A 48 -1.86 4.74 10.53
C ALA A 48 -0.86 5.11 9.43
N ALA A 49 -0.78 6.41 9.13
CA ALA A 49 0.30 7.02 8.37
C ALA A 49 1.00 8.04 9.26
N LEU A 50 2.26 7.79 9.60
CA LEU A 50 3.06 8.67 10.46
C LEU A 50 3.79 9.69 9.59
N THR A 51 3.51 10.98 9.82
CA THR A 51 4.11 12.08 9.05
C THR A 51 4.95 13.03 9.92
N ALA A 52 4.65 13.10 11.22
CA ALA A 52 5.42 13.90 12.16
C ALA A 52 6.77 13.22 12.49
N PRO A 53 7.92 13.91 12.36
CA PRO A 53 9.24 13.31 12.61
C PRO A 53 9.36 12.62 13.97
N ALA A 54 8.92 13.27 15.04
CA ALA A 54 8.96 12.72 16.39
C ALA A 54 8.14 11.42 16.54
N ALA A 55 6.99 11.31 15.84
CA ALA A 55 6.17 10.10 15.88
C ALA A 55 6.82 8.95 15.11
N VAL A 56 7.45 9.24 13.98
CA VAL A 56 8.22 8.26 13.20
C VAL A 56 9.41 7.75 14.02
N GLU A 57 10.18 8.65 14.63
CA GLU A 57 11.33 8.29 15.48
C GLU A 57 10.92 7.44 16.68
N ALA A 58 9.87 7.84 17.40
CA ALA A 58 9.36 7.10 18.55
C ALA A 58 8.91 5.68 18.16
N PHE A 59 8.17 5.55 17.05
CA PHE A 59 7.74 4.24 16.55
C PHE A 59 8.92 3.36 16.16
N LEU A 60 9.86 3.87 15.34
CA LEU A 60 11.02 3.11 14.88
C LEU A 60 11.89 2.64 16.04
N ASN A 61 12.15 3.51 17.01
CA ASN A 61 12.89 3.16 18.22
C ASN A 61 12.16 2.07 19.04
N ALA A 62 10.83 2.16 19.18
CA ALA A 62 10.05 1.19 19.93
C ALA A 62 10.05 -0.21 19.29
N VAL A 63 10.13 -0.31 17.96
CA VAL A 63 10.21 -1.60 17.23
C VAL A 63 11.65 -2.05 16.94
N GLY A 64 12.66 -1.32 17.44
CA GLY A 64 14.07 -1.68 17.27
C GLY A 64 14.63 -1.45 15.87
N LEU A 65 14.02 -0.56 15.08
CA LEU A 65 14.50 -0.18 13.74
C LEU A 65 15.35 1.11 13.79
N PRO A 66 16.32 1.29 12.88
CA PRO A 66 17.08 2.53 12.78
C PRO A 66 16.15 3.73 12.50
N SER A 67 16.15 4.72 13.40
CA SER A 67 15.34 5.94 13.28
C SER A 67 16.02 7.05 12.49
N ARG A 68 17.36 7.05 12.42
CA ARG A 68 18.12 7.97 11.58
C ARG A 68 18.09 7.51 10.12
N ALA A 69 17.67 8.41 9.23
CA ALA A 69 17.74 8.16 7.80
C ALA A 69 19.18 7.81 7.35
N PRO A 70 19.33 6.91 6.35
CA PRO A 70 20.65 6.63 5.79
C PRO A 70 21.25 7.90 5.18
N PRO A 71 22.59 8.06 5.19
CA PRO A 71 23.23 9.20 4.57
C PRO A 71 22.90 9.25 3.07
N ILE A 72 22.61 10.44 2.55
CA ILE A 72 22.35 10.63 1.13
C ILE A 72 23.65 10.38 0.37
N ALA A 73 23.68 9.30 -0.42
CA ALA A 73 24.77 8.98 -1.33
C ALA A 73 24.53 9.61 -2.71
N ALA A 74 25.57 9.74 -3.52
CA ALA A 74 25.44 10.14 -4.91
C ALA A 74 24.54 9.15 -5.66
N ALA A 75 23.73 9.65 -6.61
CA ALA A 75 22.90 8.78 -7.44
C ALA A 75 23.79 7.86 -8.28
N HIS A 76 23.56 6.55 -8.22
CA HIS A 76 24.22 5.56 -9.06
C HIS A 76 23.30 5.24 -10.24
N LEU A 77 23.42 6.01 -11.33
CA LEU A 77 22.61 5.82 -12.55
C LEU A 77 22.79 4.40 -13.13
N ASP A 78 24.01 3.87 -13.09
CA ASP A 78 24.36 2.56 -13.66
C ASP A 78 23.48 1.43 -13.09
N ARG A 79 23.25 1.43 -11.78
CA ARG A 79 22.40 0.43 -11.11
C ARG A 79 20.92 0.59 -11.44
N GLN A 80 20.43 1.80 -11.72
CA GLN A 80 19.04 1.99 -12.14
C GLN A 80 18.80 1.45 -13.55
N LEU A 81 19.77 1.59 -14.46
CA LEU A 81 19.67 1.06 -15.81
C LEU A 81 19.54 -0.48 -15.81
N GLU A 82 20.29 -1.17 -14.95
CA GLU A 82 20.16 -2.63 -14.74
C GLU A 82 18.73 -3.06 -14.36
N PHE A 83 18.05 -2.28 -13.50
CA PHE A 83 16.66 -2.56 -13.12
C PHE A 83 15.67 -2.42 -14.30
N TYR A 84 15.93 -1.50 -15.24
CA TYR A 84 15.06 -1.27 -16.40
C TYR A 84 15.31 -2.28 -17.53
N GLU A 85 16.55 -2.72 -17.72
CA GLU A 85 16.90 -3.70 -18.76
C GLU A 85 16.44 -5.12 -18.43
N ALA A 86 16.29 -5.44 -17.14
CA ALA A 86 15.84 -6.74 -16.66
C ALA A 86 14.30 -6.90 -16.58
N ALA A 87 13.52 -5.85 -16.90
CA ALA A 87 12.05 -5.82 -16.84
C ALA A 87 11.41 -5.98 -18.22
#